data_AF-A0AAJ2JXS7-F1
#
_entry.id   AF-A0AAJ2JXS7-F1
#
_cell.length_a   1.000
_cell.length_b   1.000
_cell.length_c   1.000
_cell.angle_alpha   90.00
_cell.angle_beta   90.00
_cell.angle_gamma   90.00
#
_symmetry.space_group_name_H-M   'P 1'
#
loop_
_entity.id
_entity.type
_entity.pdbx_description
1 polymer ?
#
loop_
_entity_poly.entity_id
_entity_poly.type
_entity_poly.pdbx_seq_one_letter_code
_entity_poly.pdbx_strand_id
1 'polypeptide(L)'
;MKQFGWFIINLLILSIIIYISSISYRIYTSAEIDIATLGFEKQYEVYPKKDAYWFSFLFAVAGILCIMLSRFQRGSEKSKILISFLIILIHILFILNTLLSLAVNDEYPPLTIMTRVANIISIIVILLAGIDLIGNFNKAADNRIRKMEELT
;
A
#
# COMPACT_ATOMS: atom_id res chain seq x y z
N MET A 1 11.28 -11.41 -25.02
CA MET A 1 11.57 -9.98 -24.75
C MET A 1 10.35 -9.17 -24.29
N LYS A 2 9.18 -9.22 -24.96
CA LYS A 2 8.01 -8.40 -24.58
C LYS A 2 7.52 -8.61 -23.13
N GLN A 3 7.46 -9.85 -22.62
CA GLN A 3 6.97 -10.14 -21.26
C GLN A 3 7.89 -9.65 -20.13
N PHE A 4 9.21 -9.73 -20.34
CA PHE A 4 10.19 -9.24 -19.36
C PHE A 4 10.18 -7.71 -19.27
N GLY A 5 10.03 -7.01 -20.40
CA GLY A 5 9.89 -5.55 -20.42
C GLY A 5 8.67 -5.07 -19.63
N TRP A 6 7.53 -5.76 -19.74
CA TRP A 6 6.34 -5.41 -18.95
C TRP A 6 6.54 -5.63 -17.44
N PHE A 7 7.27 -6.68 -17.05
CA PHE A 7 7.61 -6.89 -15.65
C PHE A 7 8.45 -5.73 -15.08
N ILE A 8 9.46 -5.27 -15.82
CA ILE A 8 10.28 -4.12 -15.41
C ILE A 8 9.43 -2.85 -15.27
N ILE A 9 8.49 -2.61 -16.19
CA ILE A 9 7.59 -1.45 -16.11
C ILE A 9 6.72 -1.53 -14.85
N ASN A 10 6.14 -2.69 -14.53
CA ASN A 10 5.35 -2.87 -13.31
C ASN A 10 6.19 -2.60 -12.05
N LEU A 11 7.45 -3.07 -12.03
CA LEU A 11 8.39 -2.80 -10.93
C LEU A 11 8.76 -1.32 -10.82
N LEU A 12 8.95 -0.63 -11.94
CA LEU A 12 9.23 0.81 -11.96
C LEU A 12 8.05 1.59 -11.36
N ILE A 13 6.82 1.27 -11.78
CA ILE A 13 5.61 1.89 -11.21
C ILE A 13 5.51 1.59 -9.71
N LEU A 14 5.73 0.34 -9.31
CA LEU A 14 5.74 -0.03 -7.89
C LEU A 14 6.78 0.75 -7.09
N SER A 15 7.95 1.00 -7.67
CA SER A 15 9.01 1.80 -7.03
C SER A 15 8.60 3.27 -6.85
N ILE A 16 7.90 3.85 -7.83
CA ILE A 16 7.33 5.21 -7.71
C ILE A 16 6.29 5.26 -6.59
N ILE A 17 5.44 4.23 -6.48
CA ILE A 17 4.44 4.15 -5.41
C ILE A 17 5.14 4.07 -4.06
N ILE A 18 6.14 3.20 -3.91
CA ILE A 18 6.93 3.07 -2.67
C ILE A 18 7.56 4.42 -2.31
N TYR A 19 8.13 5.14 -3.27
CA TYR A 19 8.72 6.45 -3.04
C TYR A 19 7.69 7.47 -2.50
N ILE A 20 6.50 7.55 -3.10
CA ILE A 20 5.41 8.42 -2.62
C ILE A 20 4.97 7.99 -1.21
N SER A 21 4.79 6.69 -0.98
CA SER A 21 4.45 6.14 0.33
C SER A 21 5.51 6.45 1.40
N SER A 22 6.80 6.46 1.05
CA SER A 22 7.89 6.85 1.96
C SER A 22 7.83 8.32 2.34
N ILE A 23 7.42 9.21 1.43
CA ILE A 23 7.19 10.63 1.75
C ILE A 23 6.05 10.76 2.75
N SER A 24 4.91 10.09 2.51
CA SER A 24 3.80 10.05 3.48
C SER A 24 4.27 9.52 4.83
N TYR A 25 5.04 8.43 4.83
CA TYR A 25 5.55 7.84 6.06
C TYR A 25 6.46 8.79 6.84
N ARG A 26 7.30 9.57 6.14
CA ARG A 26 8.13 10.58 6.79
C ARG A 26 7.29 11.65 7.50
N ILE A 27 6.21 12.10 6.88
CA ILE A 27 5.27 13.05 7.49
C ILE A 27 4.66 12.45 8.76
N TYR A 28 4.27 11.17 8.71
CA TYR A 28 3.73 10.44 9.85
C TYR A 28 4.73 10.37 11.02
N THR A 29 5.96 9.93 10.76
CA THR A 29 7.00 9.80 11.80
C THR A 29 7.42 11.15 12.38
N SER A 30 7.44 12.20 11.57
CA SER A 30 7.72 13.55 12.07
C SER A 30 6.63 14.01 13.04
N ALA A 31 5.35 13.80 12.71
CA ALA A 31 4.26 14.11 13.61
C ALA A 31 4.33 13.29 14.92
N GLU A 32 4.73 12.02 14.85
CA GLU A 32 4.90 11.16 16.03
C GLU A 32 6.05 11.64 16.95
N ILE A 33 7.19 12.03 16.37
CA ILE A 33 8.34 12.58 17.12
C ILE A 33 7.99 13.93 17.76
N ASP A 34 7.29 14.80 17.04
CA ASP A 34 6.89 16.11 17.55
C ASP A 34 5.98 15.98 18.78
N ILE A 35 5.03 15.04 18.77
CA ILE A 35 4.18 14.73 19.93
C ILE A 35 5.03 14.20 21.11
N ALA A 36 5.94 13.26 20.84
CA ALA A 36 6.77 12.65 21.87
C ALA A 36 7.74 13.65 22.53
N THR A 37 8.16 14.69 21.82
CA THR A 37 9.15 15.68 22.30
C THR A 37 8.54 16.93 22.92
N LEU A 38 7.40 17.41 22.42
CA LEU A 38 6.81 18.67 22.90
C LEU A 38 6.02 18.53 24.20
N GLY A 39 5.63 17.31 24.58
CA GLY A 39 4.76 17.09 25.74
C GLY A 39 3.35 17.64 25.48
N PHE A 40 2.35 17.03 26.12
CA PHE A 40 0.93 17.30 25.90
C PHE A 40 0.44 18.73 26.26
N GLU A 41 1.32 19.70 26.46
CA GLU A 41 0.99 21.03 26.99
C GLU A 41 0.94 22.10 25.89
N LYS A 42 -0.29 22.39 25.43
CA LYS A 42 -0.76 23.72 24.94
C LYS A 42 -0.40 24.21 23.52
N GLN A 43 -0.43 23.35 22.48
CA GLN A 43 -0.49 23.84 21.07
C GLN A 43 -1.49 23.10 20.14
N TYR A 44 -2.55 22.49 20.70
CA TYR A 44 -3.51 21.67 19.94
C TYR A 44 -4.33 22.41 18.86
N GLU A 45 -4.37 23.74 18.86
CA GLU A 45 -5.28 24.48 17.98
C GLU A 45 -4.68 24.87 16.62
N VAL A 46 -3.35 24.87 16.46
CA VAL A 46 -2.71 25.51 15.28
C VAL A 46 -1.86 24.57 14.41
N TYR A 47 -1.32 23.46 14.93
CA TYR A 47 -0.60 22.42 14.17
C TYR A 47 -0.94 21.03 14.73
N PRO A 48 -1.28 20.00 13.92
CA PRO A 48 -0.81 19.65 12.58
C PRO A 48 -1.94 19.17 11.63
N LYS A 49 -2.96 20.01 11.41
CA LYS A 49 -4.02 19.67 10.44
C LYS A 49 -3.45 19.53 9.02
N LYS A 50 -2.51 20.41 8.66
CA LYS A 50 -1.87 20.44 7.34
C LYS A 50 -1.14 19.12 7.03
N ASP A 51 -0.35 18.60 7.97
CA ASP A 51 0.39 17.36 7.78
C ASP A 51 -0.54 16.15 7.71
N ALA A 52 -1.61 16.13 8.50
CA ALA A 52 -2.65 15.11 8.40
C ALA A 52 -3.34 15.11 7.03
N TYR A 53 -3.60 16.30 6.46
CA TYR A 53 -4.14 16.41 5.09
C TYR A 53 -3.14 15.93 4.04
N TRP A 54 -1.87 16.35 4.11
CA TRP A 54 -0.84 15.92 3.15
C TRP A 54 -0.57 14.43 3.23
N PHE A 55 -0.46 13.88 4.43
CA PHE A 55 -0.37 12.45 4.66
C PHE A 55 -1.54 11.73 4.01
N SER A 56 -2.76 12.14 4.33
CA SER A 56 -3.97 11.48 3.85
C SER A 56 -4.07 11.52 2.33
N PHE A 57 -3.74 12.66 1.73
CA PHE A 57 -3.73 12.83 0.28
C PHE A 57 -2.69 11.93 -0.39
N LEU A 58 -1.43 12.01 0.03
CA LEU A 58 -0.35 11.23 -0.58
C LEU A 58 -0.54 9.72 -0.40
N PHE A 59 -1.01 9.29 0.78
CA PHE A 59 -1.29 7.88 1.06
C PHE A 59 -2.49 7.37 0.25
N ALA A 60 -3.54 8.18 0.07
CA ALA A 60 -4.66 7.86 -0.81
C ALA A 60 -4.21 7.74 -2.28
N VAL A 61 -3.38 8.66 -2.77
CA VAL A 61 -2.81 8.60 -4.11
C VAL A 61 -2.00 7.32 -4.30
N ALA A 62 -1.14 6.97 -3.35
CA ALA A 62 -0.37 5.74 -3.39
C ALA A 62 -1.28 4.49 -3.42
N GLY A 63 -2.33 4.46 -2.60
CA GLY A 63 -3.31 3.38 -2.58
C GLY A 63 -4.04 3.21 -3.92
N ILE A 64 -4.50 4.31 -4.52
CA ILE A 64 -5.14 4.31 -5.84
C ILE A 64 -4.17 3.79 -6.91
N LEU A 65 -2.92 4.25 -6.89
CA LEU A 65 -1.90 3.77 -7.82
C LEU A 65 -1.62 2.28 -7.65
N CYS A 66 -1.63 1.74 -6.43
CA CYS A 66 -1.52 0.30 -6.19
C CYS A 66 -2.71 -0.47 -6.77
N ILE A 67 -3.94 0.02 -6.62
CA ILE A 67 -5.13 -0.62 -7.20
C ILE A 67 -5.05 -0.60 -8.72
N MET A 68 -4.67 0.54 -9.31
CA MET A 68 -4.48 0.65 -10.76
C MET A 68 -3.39 -0.28 -11.24
N LEU A 69 -2.25 -0.33 -10.55
CA LEU A 69 -1.16 -1.23 -10.88
C LEU A 69 -1.62 -2.68 -10.82
N SER A 70 -2.40 -3.09 -9.81
CA SER A 70 -2.93 -4.46 -9.68
C SER A 70 -3.86 -4.85 -10.83
N ARG A 71 -4.75 -3.94 -11.28
CA ARG A 71 -5.73 -4.23 -12.34
C ARG A 71 -5.14 -4.21 -13.75
N PHE A 72 -4.17 -3.33 -14.00
CA PHE A 72 -3.64 -3.09 -15.36
C PHE A 72 -2.28 -3.76 -15.60
N GLN A 73 -1.92 -4.78 -14.81
CA GLN A 73 -0.67 -5.51 -14.98
C GLN A 73 -0.59 -6.17 -16.36
N ARG A 74 0.46 -5.85 -17.10
CA ARG A 74 0.85 -6.57 -18.31
C ARG A 74 2.02 -7.49 -17.98
N GLY A 75 2.06 -8.67 -18.58
CA GLY A 75 3.13 -9.64 -18.31
C GLY A 75 2.59 -11.07 -18.20
N SER A 76 3.47 -11.98 -17.80
CA SER A 76 3.09 -13.38 -17.53
C SER A 76 2.25 -13.48 -16.26
N GLU A 77 1.42 -14.53 -16.14
CA GLU A 77 0.62 -14.77 -14.93
C GLU A 77 1.50 -14.83 -13.67
N LYS A 78 2.70 -15.43 -13.75
CA LYS A 78 3.68 -15.44 -12.65
C LYS A 78 4.11 -14.03 -12.22
N SER A 79 4.36 -13.14 -13.19
CA SER A 79 4.73 -11.75 -12.90
C SER A 79 3.57 -11.01 -12.24
N LYS A 80 2.35 -11.24 -12.68
CA LYS A 80 1.15 -10.61 -12.10
C LYS A 80 0.94 -11.02 -10.65
N ILE A 81 1.00 -12.33 -10.39
CA ILE A 81 0.94 -12.93 -9.06
C ILE A 81 2.00 -12.30 -8.13
N LEU A 82 3.25 -12.20 -8.60
CA LEU A 82 4.33 -11.61 -7.80
C LEU A 82 4.07 -10.14 -7.46
N ILE A 83 3.65 -9.32 -8.42
CA ILE A 83 3.40 -7.89 -8.16
C ILE A 83 2.19 -7.72 -7.22
N SER A 84 1.10 -8.45 -7.42
CA SER A 84 -0.06 -8.39 -6.51
C SER A 84 0.31 -8.84 -5.09
N PHE A 85 1.14 -9.88 -4.95
CA PHE A 85 1.68 -10.30 -3.66
C PHE A 85 2.53 -9.20 -3.01
N LEU A 86 3.42 -8.54 -3.76
CA LEU A 86 4.24 -7.44 -3.24
C LEU A 86 3.39 -6.25 -2.77
N ILE A 87 2.34 -5.90 -3.51
CA ILE A 87 1.38 -4.84 -3.11
C ILE A 87 0.73 -5.18 -1.77
N ILE A 88 0.24 -6.42 -1.61
CA ILE A 88 -0.37 -6.90 -0.36
C ILE A 88 0.64 -6.83 0.79
N LEU A 89 1.85 -7.36 0.57
CA LEU A 89 2.90 -7.39 1.58
C LEU A 89 3.23 -5.97 2.09
N ILE A 90 3.39 -5.01 1.19
CA ILE A 90 3.67 -3.61 1.54
C ILE A 90 2.57 -3.05 2.45
N HIS A 91 1.29 -3.28 2.11
CA HIS A 91 0.17 -2.73 2.90
C HIS A 91 -0.03 -3.46 4.24
N ILE A 92 0.31 -4.75 4.33
CA ILE A 92 0.37 -5.45 5.62
C ILE A 92 1.42 -4.81 6.53
N LEU A 93 2.61 -4.50 6.00
CA LEU A 93 3.66 -3.83 6.76
C LEU A 93 3.21 -2.44 7.26
N PHE A 94 2.46 -1.69 6.44
CA PHE A 94 1.87 -0.43 6.87
C PHE A 94 0.87 -0.61 8.03
N ILE A 95 -0.05 -1.58 7.93
CA ILE A 95 -1.03 -1.86 8.99
C ILE A 95 -0.32 -2.28 10.29
N LEU A 96 0.69 -3.15 10.20
CA LEU A 96 1.43 -3.57 11.39
C LEU A 96 2.11 -2.37 12.06
N ASN A 97 2.71 -1.49 11.27
CA ASN A 97 3.38 -0.31 11.79
C ASN A 97 2.40 0.68 12.46
N THR A 98 1.26 0.94 11.84
CA THR A 98 0.25 1.86 12.39
C THR A 98 -0.46 1.29 13.62
N LEU A 99 -0.63 -0.04 13.71
CA LEU A 99 -1.16 -0.70 14.92
C LEU A 99 -0.19 -0.59 16.11
N LEU A 100 1.12 -0.70 15.86
CA LEU A 100 2.15 -0.45 16.86
C LEU A 100 2.10 0.98 17.40
N SER A 101 1.92 1.96 16.51
CA SER A 101 1.80 3.38 16.89
C SER A 101 0.46 3.72 17.55
N LEU A 102 -0.63 3.02 17.21
CA LEU A 102 -1.96 3.23 17.82
C LEU A 102 -1.96 3.02 19.35
N ALA A 103 -1.10 2.14 19.87
CA ALA A 103 -0.99 1.87 21.31
C ALA A 103 -0.56 3.09 22.15
N VAL A 104 -0.16 4.20 21.52
CA VAL A 104 0.39 5.41 22.17
C VAL A 104 -0.53 6.64 21.98
N ASN A 105 -1.54 6.59 21.11
CA ASN A 105 -2.01 7.79 20.38
C ASN A 105 -3.49 8.18 20.48
N ASP A 106 -4.27 7.61 21.41
CA ASP A 106 -5.69 7.99 21.57
C ASP A 106 -5.91 9.45 22.01
N GLU A 107 -4.85 10.14 22.45
CA GLU A 107 -4.88 11.52 22.92
C GLU A 107 -4.61 12.57 21.81
N TYR A 108 -4.27 12.17 20.57
CA TYR A 108 -3.87 13.10 19.50
C TYR A 108 -4.68 12.98 18.19
N PRO A 109 -5.76 13.76 18.00
CA PRO A 109 -6.72 13.59 16.90
C PRO A 109 -6.13 13.57 15.47
N PRO A 110 -5.14 14.42 15.11
CA PRO A 110 -4.51 14.39 13.79
C PRO A 110 -3.80 13.06 13.47
N LEU A 111 -3.10 12.47 14.44
CA LEU A 111 -2.39 11.21 14.27
C LEU A 111 -3.37 10.02 14.27
N THR A 112 -4.46 10.14 15.02
CA THR A 112 -5.60 9.21 14.91
C THR A 112 -6.20 9.22 13.50
N ILE A 113 -6.37 10.41 12.88
CA ILE A 113 -6.88 10.52 11.50
C ILE A 113 -5.90 9.87 10.51
N MET A 114 -4.60 10.20 10.56
CA MET A 114 -3.59 9.60 9.70
C MET A 114 -3.59 8.07 9.80
N THR A 115 -3.63 7.55 11.03
CA THR A 115 -3.66 6.10 11.31
C THR A 115 -4.91 5.43 10.74
N ARG A 116 -6.09 6.04 10.92
CA ARG A 116 -7.34 5.53 10.34
C ARG A 116 -7.30 5.52 8.81
N VAL A 117 -6.83 6.61 8.20
CA VAL A 117 -6.69 6.72 6.75
C VAL A 117 -5.75 5.65 6.21
N ALA A 118 -4.59 5.47 6.84
CA ALA A 118 -3.62 4.44 6.47
C ALA A 118 -4.22 3.04 6.53
N ASN A 119 -4.94 2.72 7.61
CA ASN A 119 -5.57 1.41 7.80
C ASN A 119 -6.68 1.15 6.78
N ILE A 120 -7.60 2.11 6.58
CA ILE A 120 -8.71 1.97 5.63
C ILE A 120 -8.17 1.74 4.21
N ILE A 121 -7.24 2.59 3.77
CA ILE A 121 -6.65 2.46 2.43
C ILE A 121 -5.94 1.12 2.30
N SER A 122 -5.14 0.72 3.29
CA SER A 122 -4.41 -0.55 3.26
C SER A 122 -5.32 -1.75 3.18
N ILE A 123 -6.41 -1.77 3.94
CA ILE A 123 -7.43 -2.84 3.87
C ILE A 123 -8.05 -2.90 2.47
N ILE A 124 -8.45 -1.77 1.90
CA ILE A 124 -9.05 -1.71 0.56
C ILE A 124 -8.06 -2.24 -0.49
N VAL A 125 -6.80 -1.81 -0.43
CA VAL A 125 -5.76 -2.25 -1.37
C VAL A 125 -5.51 -3.75 -1.23
N ILE A 126 -5.42 -4.28 -0.01
CA ILE A 126 -5.25 -5.72 0.25
C ILE A 126 -6.41 -6.53 -0.32
N LEU A 127 -7.66 -6.10 -0.09
CA LEU A 127 -8.84 -6.81 -0.61
C LEU A 127 -8.83 -6.86 -2.13
N LEU A 128 -8.59 -5.73 -2.79
CA LEU A 128 -8.61 -5.65 -4.25
C LEU A 128 -7.43 -6.41 -4.88
N ALA A 129 -6.23 -6.24 -4.35
CA ALA A 129 -5.05 -6.98 -4.81
C ALA A 129 -5.17 -8.48 -4.53
N GLY A 130 -5.86 -8.87 -3.44
CA GLY A 130 -6.16 -10.26 -3.10
C GLY A 130 -7.09 -10.93 -4.10
N ILE A 131 -8.17 -10.23 -4.52
CA ILE A 131 -9.06 -10.72 -5.59
C ILE A 131 -8.29 -10.92 -6.89
N ASP A 132 -7.45 -9.95 -7.28
CA ASP A 132 -6.63 -10.04 -8.49
C ASP A 132 -5.63 -11.21 -8.39
N LEU A 133 -5.01 -11.40 -7.22
CA LEU A 133 -4.08 -12.49 -6.95
C LEU A 133 -4.74 -13.86 -7.15
N ILE A 134 -5.90 -14.08 -6.54
CA ILE A 134 -6.67 -15.34 -6.68
C ILE A 134 -7.06 -15.57 -8.14
N GLY A 135 -7.55 -14.54 -8.83
CA GLY A 135 -7.91 -14.62 -10.25
C GLY A 135 -6.74 -15.03 -11.15
N ASN A 136 -5.54 -14.49 -10.89
CA ASN A 136 -4.34 -14.85 -11.64
C ASN A 136 -3.84 -16.27 -11.32
N PHE A 137 -3.99 -16.74 -10.07
CA PHE A 137 -3.68 -18.13 -9.71
C PHE A 137 -4.58 -19.13 -10.45
N ASN A 138 -5.89 -18.89 -10.48
CA ASN A 138 -6.83 -19.77 -11.17
C ASN A 138 -6.50 -19.85 -12.67
N LYS A 139 -6.25 -18.71 -13.33
CA LYS A 139 -5.82 -18.67 -14.74
C LYS A 139 -4.50 -19.42 -14.98
N ALA A 140 -3.57 -19.35 -14.03
CA ALA A 140 -2.31 -20.07 -14.13
C ALA A 140 -2.50 -21.59 -13.99
N ALA A 141 -3.43 -22.03 -13.14
CA ALA A 141 -3.79 -23.44 -12.96
C ALA A 141 -4.50 -24.00 -14.21
N ASP A 142 -5.53 -23.31 -14.72
CA ASP A 142 -6.29 -23.73 -15.91
C ASP A 142 -5.37 -23.87 -17.13
N ASN A 143 -4.45 -22.92 -17.32
CA ASN A 143 -3.48 -23.00 -18.42
C ASN A 143 -2.49 -24.17 -18.28
N ARG A 144 -2.22 -24.64 -17.05
CA ARG A 144 -1.40 -25.85 -16.85
C ARG A 144 -2.19 -27.11 -17.17
N ILE A 145 -3.44 -27.18 -16.74
CA ILE A 145 -4.33 -28.32 -16.99
C ILE A 145 -4.52 -28.51 -18.50
N ARG A 146 -4.91 -27.46 -19.22
CA ARG A 146 -5.07 -27.52 -20.69
C ARG A 146 -3.82 -27.98 -21.42
N LYS A 147 -2.63 -27.53 -20.98
CA LYS A 147 -1.36 -27.98 -21.57
C LYS A 147 -1.06 -29.45 -21.31
N MET A 148 -1.52 -30.00 -20.19
CA MET A 148 -1.38 -31.43 -19.90
C MET A 148 -2.33 -32.25 -20.79
N GLU A 149 -3.56 -31.77 -21.01
CA GLU A 149 -4.53 -32.40 -21.92
C GLU A 149 -4.05 -32.39 -23.38
N GLU A 150 -3.37 -31.34 -23.84
CA GLU A 150 -2.78 -31.27 -25.18
C GLU A 150 -1.59 -32.24 -25.38
N LEU A 151 -1.03 -32.81 -24.31
CA LEU A 151 0.14 -33.70 -24.34
C LEU A 151 -0.21 -35.19 -24.18
N THR A 152 -1.48 -35.53 -23.94
CA THR A 152 -2.02 -36.89 -23.79
C THR A 152 -2.86 -37.30 -24.99
#